data_AF-A0A932T8J5-F1
#
_entry.id   AF-A0A932T8J5-F1
#
_cell.length_a   1.000
_cell.length_b   1.000
_cell.length_c   1.000
_cell.angle_alpha   90.00
_cell.angle_beta   90.00
_cell.angle_gamma   90.00
#
_symmetry.space_group_name_H-M   'P 1'
#
loop_
_entity.id
_entity.type
_entity.pdbx_description
1 polymer ?
#
loop_
_entity_poly.entity_id
_entity_poly.type
_entity_poly.pdbx_seq_one_letter_code
_entity_poly.pdbx_strand_id
1 'polypeptide(L)'
;LQTYLAKENFMISLVFTGRLSKFDLPPYLDSSYFHAIKNRLDRLSFTCESLFDFFNNPKLEKFSAFSLSDVTSFFDQAGFERLLSGLINASADNAKFCIRQFLTSHFVPAKFEKIFVRDRVLELELEKQDRAFAYRFFVGKIHKA
;
A
#
# COMPACT_ATOMS: atom_id res chain seq x y z
N LEU A 1 3.50 6.33 17.97
CA LEU A 1 2.79 6.17 19.26
C LEU A 1 2.55 7.48 20.03
N GLN A 2 3.14 8.61 19.65
CA GLN A 2 2.93 9.89 20.37
C GLN A 2 1.62 10.63 20.03
N THR A 3 0.84 10.14 19.05
CA THR A 3 -0.27 10.89 18.45
C THR A 3 -1.66 10.44 18.91
N TYR A 4 -1.82 9.21 19.40
CA TYR A 4 -3.13 8.63 19.71
C TYR A 4 -3.10 7.92 21.06
N LEU A 5 -4.17 8.03 21.85
CA LEU A 5 -4.33 7.20 23.05
C LEU A 5 -4.53 5.73 22.63
N ALA A 6 -4.13 4.78 23.49
CA ALA A 6 -4.27 3.35 23.20
C ALA A 6 -5.70 2.93 22.83
N LYS A 7 -6.71 3.57 23.44
CA LYS A 7 -8.14 3.34 23.18
C LYS A 7 -8.62 3.89 21.81
N GLU A 8 -7.86 4.81 21.23
CA GLU A 8 -8.11 5.53 19.97
C GLU A 8 -7.26 4.97 18.82
N ASN A 9 -6.67 3.80 19.04
CA ASN A 9 -5.88 3.10 18.05
C ASN A 9 -6.30 1.62 18.05
N PHE A 10 -6.96 1.21 16.97
CA PHE A 10 -7.53 -0.13 16.84
C PHE A 10 -6.48 -1.23 16.94
N MET A 11 -5.27 -1.00 16.42
CA MET A 11 -4.17 -1.96 16.47
C MET A 11 -3.63 -2.11 17.90
N ILE A 12 -3.47 -1.00 18.62
CA ILE A 12 -3.04 -1.04 20.03
C ILE A 12 -4.09 -1.75 20.88
N SER A 13 -5.37 -1.40 20.73
CA SER A 13 -6.47 -2.08 21.43
C SER A 13 -6.45 -3.57 21.15
N LEU A 14 -6.31 -3.98 19.89
CA LEU A 14 -6.27 -5.37 19.50
C LEU A 14 -5.09 -6.12 20.13
N VAL A 15 -3.89 -5.52 20.08
CA VAL A 15 -2.65 -6.12 20.62
C VAL A 15 -2.73 -6.31 22.13
N PHE A 16 -3.18 -5.31 22.88
CA PHE A 16 -3.15 -5.37 24.36
C PHE A 16 -4.38 -6.03 24.98
N THR A 17 -5.54 -6.00 24.32
CA THR A 17 -6.80 -6.50 24.90
C THR A 17 -7.35 -7.72 24.18
N GLY A 18 -6.78 -8.10 23.03
CA GLY A 18 -7.32 -9.13 22.14
C GLY A 18 -8.65 -8.72 21.48
N ARG A 19 -9.04 -7.44 21.57
CA ARG A 19 -10.33 -6.92 21.09
C ARG A 19 -10.16 -5.57 20.38
N LEU A 20 -10.92 -5.38 19.31
CA LEU A 20 -11.00 -4.07 18.63
C LEU A 20 -11.73 -3.06 19.51
N SER A 21 -11.26 -1.82 19.50
CA SER A 21 -11.93 -0.70 20.16
C SER A 21 -13.23 -0.39 19.44
N LYS A 22 -14.32 -0.18 20.18
CA LYS A 22 -15.60 0.30 19.60
C LYS A 22 -15.54 1.76 19.16
N PHE A 23 -14.55 2.51 19.62
CA PHE A 23 -14.37 3.94 19.34
C PHE A 23 -13.42 4.20 18.17
N ASP A 24 -12.69 3.18 17.74
CA ASP A 24 -11.78 3.25 16.60
C ASP A 24 -11.87 1.92 15.85
N LEU A 25 -12.84 1.82 14.95
CA LEU A 25 -12.96 0.70 14.04
C LEU A 25 -12.24 1.05 12.73
N PRO A 26 -11.49 0.11 12.13
CA PRO A 26 -11.04 0.26 10.75
C PRO A 26 -12.21 0.61 9.83
N PRO A 27 -12.00 1.41 8.75
CA PRO A 27 -13.10 1.85 7.88
C PRO A 27 -13.97 0.72 7.32
N TYR A 28 -13.40 -0.47 7.11
CA TYR A 28 -14.15 -1.64 6.61
C TYR A 28 -15.06 -2.31 7.67
N LEU A 29 -14.92 -1.98 8.96
CA LEU A 29 -15.78 -2.44 10.04
C LEU A 29 -16.74 -1.36 10.55
N ASP A 30 -16.57 -0.12 10.11
CA ASP A 30 -17.47 0.97 10.44
C ASP A 30 -18.72 0.94 9.54
N SER A 31 -19.88 0.81 10.19
CA SER A 31 -21.19 0.72 9.54
C SER A 31 -21.50 1.89 8.58
N SER A 32 -20.90 3.06 8.80
CA SER A 32 -21.07 4.23 7.93
C SER A 32 -20.49 4.00 6.53
N TYR A 33 -19.48 3.13 6.39
CA TYR A 33 -18.88 2.78 5.10
C TYR A 33 -19.47 1.50 4.49
N PHE A 34 -20.27 0.74 5.24
CA PHE A 34 -20.77 -0.58 4.80
C PHE A 34 -21.47 -0.53 3.44
N HIS A 35 -22.45 0.37 3.28
CA HIS A 35 -23.19 0.49 2.01
C HIS A 35 -22.29 0.94 0.86
N ALA A 36 -21.35 1.84 1.13
CA ALA A 36 -20.41 2.36 0.14
C ALA A 36 -19.43 1.29 -0.35
N ILE A 37 -19.03 0.35 0.50
CA ILE A 37 -18.21 -0.81 0.14
C ILE A 37 -19.08 -1.83 -0.60
N LYS A 38 -20.24 -2.20 -0.04
CA LYS A 38 -21.14 -3.21 -0.60
C LYS A 38 -21.57 -2.89 -2.03
N ASN A 39 -21.90 -1.63 -2.32
CA ASN A 39 -22.35 -1.18 -3.64
C ASN A 39 -21.23 -1.08 -4.68
N ARG A 40 -19.98 -1.43 -4.33
CA ARG A 40 -18.83 -1.38 -5.23
C ARG A 40 -18.13 -2.74 -5.35
N LEU A 41 -18.69 -3.79 -4.76
CA LEU A 41 -18.10 -5.14 -4.79
C LEU A 41 -18.05 -5.71 -6.21
N ASP A 42 -18.97 -5.30 -7.07
CA ASP A 42 -19.04 -5.62 -8.50
C ASP A 42 -17.83 -5.10 -9.29
N ARG A 43 -17.09 -4.13 -8.74
CA ARG A 43 -15.86 -3.58 -9.34
C ARG A 43 -14.60 -4.37 -8.97
N LEU A 44 -14.72 -5.38 -8.11
CA LEU A 44 -13.58 -6.18 -7.66
C LEU A 44 -13.39 -7.37 -8.59
N SER A 45 -12.14 -7.64 -8.94
CA SER A 45 -11.72 -8.86 -9.61
C SER A 45 -10.62 -9.50 -8.79
N PHE A 46 -10.72 -10.82 -8.60
CA PHE A 46 -9.75 -11.58 -7.84
C PHE A 46 -8.94 -12.46 -8.79
N THR A 47 -7.63 -12.46 -8.62
CA THR A 47 -6.73 -13.38 -9.29
C THR A 47 -6.02 -14.22 -8.24
N CYS A 48 -5.77 -15.49 -8.57
CA CYS A 48 -5.03 -16.42 -7.71
C CYS A 48 -3.73 -16.80 -8.42
N GLU A 49 -2.74 -15.93 -8.32
CA GLU A 49 -1.43 -16.09 -8.95
C GLU A 49 -0.37 -15.34 -8.14
N SER A 50 0.90 -15.62 -8.41
CA SER A 50 1.97 -14.83 -7.81
C SER A 50 1.98 -13.42 -8.39
N LEU A 51 2.40 -12.44 -7.59
CA LEU A 51 2.48 -11.05 -8.03
C LEU A 51 3.38 -10.88 -9.27
N PHE A 52 4.44 -11.67 -9.38
CA PHE A 52 5.35 -11.58 -10.51
C PHE A 52 4.81 -12.25 -11.78
N ASP A 53 4.04 -13.32 -11.64
CA ASP A 53 3.35 -13.94 -12.78
C ASP A 53 2.28 -12.98 -13.33
N PHE A 54 1.55 -12.31 -12.43
CA PHE A 54 0.58 -11.28 -12.78
C PHE A 54 1.21 -10.17 -13.62
N PHE A 55 2.35 -9.61 -13.18
CA PHE A 55 3.06 -8.57 -13.92
C PHE A 55 3.69 -9.03 -15.25
N ASN A 56 3.96 -10.33 -15.39
CA ASN A 56 4.54 -10.91 -16.60
C ASN A 56 3.48 -11.31 -17.63
N ASN A 57 2.19 -11.18 -17.32
CA ASN A 57 1.13 -11.50 -18.27
C ASN A 57 1.17 -10.51 -19.47
N PRO A 58 1.40 -10.98 -20.71
CA PRO A 58 1.52 -10.10 -21.88
C PRO A 58 0.20 -9.40 -22.24
N LYS A 59 -0.93 -9.88 -21.73
CA LYS A 59 -2.27 -9.29 -21.91
C LYS A 59 -2.67 -8.35 -20.77
N LEU A 60 -1.76 -8.06 -19.84
CA LEU A 60 -2.07 -7.23 -18.68
C LEU A 60 -2.36 -5.79 -19.11
N GLU A 61 -3.57 -5.33 -18.82
CA GLU A 61 -3.95 -3.93 -18.97
C GLU A 61 -3.12 -3.03 -18.06
N LYS A 62 -2.99 -1.75 -18.45
CA LYS A 62 -2.21 -0.78 -17.68
C LYS A 62 -3.06 -0.15 -16.58
N PHE A 63 -2.52 -0.13 -15.36
CA PHE A 63 -3.20 0.41 -14.19
C PHE A 63 -2.80 1.86 -13.93
N SER A 64 -3.77 2.69 -13.55
CA SER A 64 -3.56 4.09 -13.18
C SER A 64 -3.18 4.28 -11.71
N ALA A 65 -3.34 3.25 -10.87
CA ALA A 65 -3.01 3.30 -9.45
C ALA A 65 -2.65 1.92 -8.90
N PHE A 66 -1.71 1.89 -7.95
CA PHE A 66 -1.30 0.70 -7.21
C PHE A 66 -1.37 0.95 -5.71
N SER A 67 -1.94 0.00 -4.96
CA SER A 67 -1.91 -0.04 -3.50
C SER A 67 -1.31 -1.38 -3.08
N LEU A 68 -0.13 -1.33 -2.46
CA LEU A 68 0.64 -2.51 -2.06
C LEU A 68 0.86 -2.44 -0.55
N SER A 69 0.08 -3.22 0.19
CA SER A 69 0.16 -3.30 1.65
C SER A 69 0.96 -4.52 2.07
N ASP A 70 2.08 -4.31 2.77
CA ASP A 70 2.91 -5.34 3.41
C ASP A 70 3.55 -6.39 2.49
N VAL A 71 3.43 -6.21 1.17
CA VAL A 71 4.01 -7.14 0.19
C VAL A 71 5.54 -7.13 0.25
N THR A 72 6.16 -5.98 0.57
CA THR A 72 7.62 -5.86 0.58
C THR A 72 8.28 -6.61 1.74
N SER A 73 7.55 -6.93 2.80
CA SER A 73 8.06 -7.69 3.96
C SER A 73 8.50 -9.12 3.59
N PHE A 74 8.10 -9.60 2.42
CA PHE A 74 8.46 -10.91 1.88
C PHE A 74 9.64 -10.86 0.90
N PHE A 75 10.22 -9.68 0.66
CA PHE A 75 11.26 -9.49 -0.36
C PHE A 75 12.60 -9.10 0.26
N ASP A 76 13.67 -9.56 -0.37
CA ASP A 76 14.97 -8.92 -0.26
C ASP A 76 15.05 -7.73 -1.24
N GLN A 77 16.21 -7.08 -1.31
CA GLN A 77 16.40 -5.95 -2.23
C GLN A 77 16.17 -6.36 -3.70
N ALA A 78 16.60 -7.55 -4.12
CA ALA A 78 16.42 -8.01 -5.50
C ALA A 78 14.93 -8.24 -5.82
N GLY A 79 14.17 -8.82 -4.89
CA GLY A 79 12.72 -8.96 -4.99
C GLY A 79 12.01 -7.60 -5.07
N PHE A 80 12.47 -6.61 -4.30
CA PHE A 80 11.96 -5.24 -4.39
C PHE A 80 12.25 -4.61 -5.76
N GLU A 81 13.45 -4.78 -6.31
CA GLU A 81 13.75 -4.29 -7.67
C GLU A 81 12.89 -4.97 -8.74
N ARG A 82 12.63 -6.26 -8.58
CA ARG A 82 11.73 -7.02 -9.47
C ARG A 82 10.30 -6.48 -9.35
N LEU A 83 9.84 -6.15 -8.14
CA LEU A 83 8.55 -5.50 -7.90
C LEU A 83 8.47 -4.16 -8.64
N LEU A 84 9.46 -3.29 -8.49
CA LEU A 84 9.49 -2.00 -9.18
C LEU A 84 9.43 -2.16 -10.70
N SER A 85 10.18 -3.11 -11.25
CA SER A 85 10.16 -3.42 -12.68
C SER A 85 8.77 -3.88 -13.14
N GLY A 86 8.11 -4.74 -12.36
CA GLY A 86 6.74 -5.19 -12.62
C GLY A 86 5.72 -4.04 -12.59
N LEU A 87 5.85 -3.12 -11.64
CA LEU A 87 5.01 -1.92 -11.57
C LEU A 87 5.20 -1.00 -12.77
N ILE A 88 6.44 -0.79 -13.22
CA ILE A 88 6.72 -0.03 -14.45
C ILE A 88 6.06 -0.70 -15.66
N ASN A 89 6.16 -2.03 -15.77
CA ASN A 89 5.51 -2.73 -16.88
C ASN A 89 3.99 -2.54 -16.81
N ALA A 90 3.39 -2.74 -15.65
CA ALA A 90 1.94 -2.71 -15.45
C ALA A 90 1.33 -1.30 -15.37
N SER A 91 2.12 -0.23 -15.31
CA SER A 91 1.59 1.12 -15.11
C SER A 91 1.07 1.77 -16.39
N ALA A 92 0.02 2.58 -16.27
CA ALA A 92 -0.26 3.65 -17.21
C ALA A 92 0.75 4.80 -17.00
N ASP A 93 0.84 5.73 -17.95
CA ASP A 93 1.63 6.94 -17.70
C ASP A 93 1.05 7.73 -16.52
N ASN A 94 1.93 8.33 -15.70
CA ASN A 94 1.59 9.03 -14.47
C ASN A 94 0.81 8.20 -13.42
N ALA A 95 0.87 6.87 -13.49
CA ALA A 95 0.19 6.01 -12.52
C ALA A 95 0.64 6.29 -11.08
N LYS A 96 -0.30 6.33 -10.14
CA LYS A 96 0.00 6.53 -8.72
C LYS A 96 0.43 5.23 -8.09
N PHE A 97 1.33 5.29 -7.11
CA PHE A 97 1.65 4.11 -6.30
C PHE A 97 1.65 4.47 -4.82
N CYS A 98 1.27 3.50 -4.00
CA CYS A 98 1.40 3.54 -2.55
C CYS A 98 1.89 2.17 -2.08
N ILE A 99 3.13 2.14 -1.57
CA ILE A 99 3.76 0.95 -1.01
C ILE A 99 3.95 1.19 0.49
N ARG A 100 3.43 0.28 1.31
CA ARG A 100 3.63 0.28 2.75
C ARG A 100 4.72 -0.72 3.11
N GLN A 101 5.79 -0.23 3.70
CA GLN A 101 6.95 -1.02 4.12
C GLN A 101 6.88 -1.25 5.64
N PHE A 102 6.76 -2.50 6.08
CA PHE A 102 6.77 -2.86 7.50
C PHE A 102 8.14 -3.37 7.89
N LEU A 103 8.85 -2.63 8.74
CA LEU A 103 10.20 -2.99 9.24
C LEU A 103 11.26 -3.29 8.14
N THR A 104 10.94 -3.11 6.86
CA THR A 104 11.87 -3.17 5.74
C THR A 104 12.37 -1.77 5.38
N SER A 105 13.59 -1.69 4.86
CA SER A 105 14.24 -0.44 4.44
C SER A 105 14.75 -0.55 3.01
N HIS A 106 13.86 -0.89 2.08
CA HIS A 106 14.25 -0.97 0.67
C HIS A 106 14.50 0.42 0.11
N PHE A 107 15.57 0.54 -0.68
CA PHE A 107 15.87 1.76 -1.42
C PHE A 107 15.49 1.60 -2.88
N VAL A 108 15.15 2.71 -3.53
CA VAL A 108 14.93 2.76 -4.98
C VAL A 108 16.31 2.82 -5.65
N PRO A 109 16.68 1.85 -6.51
CA PRO A 109 17.93 1.90 -7.26
C PRO A 109 18.00 3.11 -8.20
N ALA A 110 19.21 3.62 -8.45
CA ALA A 110 19.46 4.78 -9.32
C ALA A 110 18.79 4.67 -10.71
N LYS A 111 18.76 3.47 -11.29
CA LYS A 111 18.08 3.19 -12.59
C LYS A 111 16.59 3.52 -12.60
N PHE A 112 15.95 3.60 -11.43
CA PHE A 112 14.52 3.84 -11.26
C PHE A 112 14.19 5.22 -10.66
N GLU A 113 15.19 6.01 -10.23
CA GLU A 113 14.96 7.29 -9.54
C GLU A 113 14.17 8.30 -10.37
N LYS A 114 14.40 8.35 -11.69
CA LYS A 114 13.65 9.25 -12.59
C LYS A 114 12.25 8.74 -12.95
N ILE A 115 12.00 7.45 -12.73
CA ILE A 115 10.73 6.80 -13.05
C ILE A 115 9.79 6.88 -11.84
N PHE A 116 10.28 6.60 -10.64
CA PHE A 116 9.49 6.69 -9.41
C PHE A 116 9.67 8.05 -8.73
N VAL A 117 8.82 9.00 -9.11
CA VAL A 117 8.81 10.35 -8.52
C VAL A 117 8.04 10.31 -7.21
N ARG A 118 8.76 10.50 -6.10
CA ARG A 118 8.24 10.41 -4.73
C ARG A 118 7.52 11.67 -4.30
N ASP A 119 6.41 11.49 -3.59
CA ASP A 119 5.73 12.57 -2.89
C ASP A 119 6.07 12.50 -1.39
N ARG A 120 7.20 13.12 -1.02
CA ARG A 120 7.72 13.08 0.36
C ARG A 120 6.81 13.74 1.39
N VAL A 121 6.07 14.76 0.96
CA VAL A 121 5.13 15.45 1.85
C VAL A 121 4.00 14.48 2.19
N LEU A 122 3.43 13.83 1.18
CA LEU A 122 2.38 12.83 1.38
C LEU A 122 2.87 11.60 2.16
N GLU A 123 4.09 11.11 1.94
CA GLU A 123 4.69 10.04 2.76
C GLU A 123 4.63 10.38 4.25
N LEU A 124 5.10 11.57 4.62
CA LEU A 124 5.15 12.03 6.01
C LEU A 124 3.75 12.29 6.60
N GLU A 125 2.81 12.80 5.80
CA GLU A 125 1.43 12.98 6.23
C GLU A 125 0.74 11.65 6.53
N LEU A 126 0.90 10.67 5.62
CA LEU A 126 0.33 9.34 5.80
C LEU A 126 0.94 8.63 7.02
N GLU A 127 2.25 8.74 7.24
CA GLU A 127 2.89 8.16 8.43
C GLU A 127 2.37 8.74 9.75
N LYS A 128 2.01 10.04 9.78
CA LYS A 128 1.41 10.66 10.97
C LYS A 128 -0.03 10.20 11.20
N GLN A 129 -0.75 9.94 10.12
CA GLN A 129 -2.17 9.54 10.17
C GLN A 129 -2.36 8.03 10.33
N ASP A 130 -1.37 7.21 9.95
CA ASP A 130 -1.51 5.75 9.97
C ASP A 130 -1.60 5.21 11.41
N ARG A 131 -2.76 4.65 11.73
CA ARG A 131 -3.02 4.01 13.01
C ARG A 131 -2.36 2.63 13.12
N ALA A 132 -1.89 2.06 12.01
CA ALA A 132 -1.14 0.80 12.03
C ALA A 132 0.32 0.94 12.51
N PHE A 133 0.77 2.17 12.82
CA PHE A 133 1.96 2.62 13.55
C PHE A 133 3.34 2.06 13.18
N ALA A 134 3.44 1.02 12.35
CA ALA A 134 4.66 0.28 12.07
C ALA A 134 5.09 0.34 10.60
N TYR A 135 4.32 1.03 9.76
CA TYR A 135 4.61 1.17 8.34
C TYR A 135 5.31 2.49 8.02
N ARG A 136 6.25 2.41 7.08
CA ARG A 136 6.75 3.55 6.31
C ARG A 136 6.06 3.60 4.97
N PHE A 137 5.82 4.81 4.48
CA PHE A 137 5.15 5.02 3.21
C PHE A 137 6.15 5.36 2.11
N PHE A 138 6.02 4.66 0.98
CA PHE A 138 6.68 5.00 -0.27
C PHE A 138 5.59 5.26 -1.31
N VAL A 139 5.35 6.54 -1.59
CA VAL A 139 4.22 6.97 -2.43
C VAL A 139 4.66 7.99 -3.47
N GLY A 140 3.92 8.05 -4.58
CA GLY A 140 4.22 8.99 -5.65
C GLY A 140 3.61 8.58 -6.98
N LYS A 141 4.31 8.90 -8.06
CA LYS A 141 3.91 8.59 -9.44
C LYS A 141 5.00 7.85 -10.20
N ILE A 142 4.57 7.02 -11.15
CA ILE A 142 5.42 6.34 -12.12
C ILE A 142 5.39 7.14 -13.42
N HIS A 143 6.52 7.71 -13.81
CA HIS A 143 6.72 8.43 -15.06
C HIS A 143 7.38 7.50 -16.08
N LYS A 144 6.68 7.22 -17.19
CA LYS A 144 7.30 6.47 -18.29
C LYS A 144 8.09 7.45 -19.16
N ALA A 145 9.34 7.10 -19.42
CA ALA A 145 10.17 7.82 -20.38
C ALA A 145 9.62 7.66 -21.81
#